data_AF-A0A024UH70-F1
#
_entry.id   AF-A0A024UH70-F1
#
_cell.length_a   1.000
_cell.length_b   1.000
_cell.length_c   1.000
_cell.angle_alpha   90.00
_cell.angle_beta   90.00
_cell.angle_gamma   90.00
#
_symmetry.space_group_name_H-M   'P 1'
#
loop_
_entity.id
_entity.type
_entity.pdbx_description
1 polymer ?
#
loop_
_entity_poly.entity_id
_entity_poly.type
_entity_poly.pdbx_seq_one_letter_code
_entity_poly.pdbx_strand_id
1 'polypeptide(L)'
;MYEALSMVDVSPQRVTMPQDVPVKAYCMDMHIPASNEAGAEELWKWVCSDPNAANVTLTRVLLHDSAALRTLAHLHAWHRWMVATRLPQISSFQSSFAAVFGVHPTAAFLATAFGQHASVRASSPPTLDVALLDIELALAAFELMVATQSAPYFYSEPLLVVVTQQPVIWFPVHKTHPMLASYTLWGLLHSTVGHQIVADMRKDCPSELLDVLALLQSREYRYCETQMVKFDVGAVPTLSLGAPYCM
;
A
#
# COMPACT_ATOMS: atom_id res chain seq x y z
N MET A 1 -17.11 -3.87 -18.36
CA MET A 1 -16.67 -3.67 -16.95
C MET A 1 -15.29 -2.97 -16.85
N TYR A 2 -14.78 -2.37 -17.93
CA TYR A 2 -13.59 -1.49 -17.97
C TYR A 2 -13.87 -0.19 -18.77
N GLU A 3 -15.13 0.25 -18.84
CA GLU A 3 -15.51 1.45 -19.61
C GLU A 3 -15.39 2.77 -18.83
N ALA A 4 -15.20 2.70 -17.50
CA ALA A 4 -14.95 3.87 -16.67
C ALA A 4 -13.58 4.54 -16.91
N LEU A 5 -12.73 3.94 -17.76
CA LEU A 5 -11.37 4.41 -18.06
C LEU A 5 -11.22 4.99 -19.49
N SER A 6 -12.31 5.15 -20.25
CA SER A 6 -12.24 5.50 -21.68
C SER A 6 -12.70 6.91 -22.08
N MET A 7 -13.12 7.76 -21.14
CA MET A 7 -13.56 9.14 -21.45
C MET A 7 -12.49 10.17 -21.12
N VAL A 8 -11.41 10.25 -21.90
CA VAL A 8 -10.38 11.30 -21.70
C VAL A 8 -9.86 11.83 -23.03
N ASP A 9 -10.14 13.11 -23.29
CA ASP A 9 -9.65 13.90 -24.42
C ASP A 9 -8.61 14.91 -23.90
N VAL A 10 -7.52 15.12 -24.66
CA VAL A 10 -6.36 15.91 -24.23
C VAL A 10 -6.20 17.10 -25.16
N SER A 11 -6.66 18.27 -24.70
CA SER A 11 -6.28 19.55 -25.31
C SER A 11 -6.21 20.65 -24.24
N PRO A 12 -5.14 21.47 -24.23
CA PRO A 12 -5.02 22.57 -23.29
C PRO A 12 -6.02 23.68 -23.64
N GLN A 13 -7.16 23.77 -22.96
CA GLN A 13 -7.97 24.99 -23.00
C GLN A 13 -7.48 25.99 -21.96
N ARG A 14 -6.91 27.10 -22.44
CA ARG A 14 -6.72 28.30 -21.63
C ARG A 14 -8.09 28.93 -21.37
N VAL A 15 -8.55 28.88 -20.13
CA VAL A 15 -9.67 29.71 -19.67
C VAL A 15 -9.09 30.85 -18.84
N THR A 16 -9.17 32.07 -19.36
CA THR A 16 -8.92 33.29 -18.57
C THR A 16 -10.12 33.55 -17.67
N MET A 17 -9.90 33.50 -16.35
CA MET A 17 -10.86 33.95 -15.34
C MET A 17 -10.41 35.25 -14.68
N PRO A 18 -11.36 36.10 -14.21
CA PRO A 18 -11.07 37.44 -13.72
C PRO A 18 -10.29 37.42 -12.40
N GLN A 19 -9.53 38.50 -12.22
CA GLN A 19 -8.70 38.81 -11.07
C GLN A 19 -9.59 39.02 -9.84
N ASP A 20 -9.55 38.10 -8.87
CA ASP A 20 -9.38 38.45 -7.46
C ASP A 20 -9.18 37.19 -6.58
N VAL A 21 -8.07 37.23 -5.83
CA VAL A 21 -7.58 36.30 -4.78
C VAL A 21 -6.93 34.97 -5.26
N PRO A 22 -5.58 34.82 -5.19
CA PRO A 22 -4.90 33.63 -5.64
C PRO A 22 -4.81 32.58 -4.53
N VAL A 23 -5.81 31.71 -4.41
CA VAL A 23 -5.53 30.34 -3.99
C VAL A 23 -5.09 29.61 -5.24
N LYS A 24 -3.78 29.39 -5.41
CA LYS A 24 -3.28 28.44 -6.42
C LYS A 24 -3.68 27.04 -5.98
N ALA A 25 -4.92 26.67 -6.24
CA ALA A 25 -5.35 25.29 -6.19
C ALA A 25 -4.72 24.59 -7.40
N TYR A 26 -3.56 23.97 -7.19
CA TYR A 26 -3.05 22.98 -8.13
C TYR A 26 -3.94 21.75 -7.99
N CYS A 27 -5.01 21.68 -8.77
CA CYS A 27 -5.69 20.41 -9.01
C CYS A 27 -4.80 19.62 -9.96
N MET A 28 -3.91 18.79 -9.41
CA MET A 28 -3.26 17.75 -10.18
C MET A 28 -4.24 16.57 -10.25
N ASP A 29 -4.93 16.44 -11.38
CA ASP A 29 -5.60 15.20 -11.73
C ASP A 29 -4.52 14.15 -11.96
N MET A 30 -4.43 13.20 -11.03
CA MET A 30 -3.41 12.17 -11.08
C MET A 30 -3.74 11.20 -12.22
N HIS A 31 -2.91 11.21 -13.27
CA HIS A 31 -2.74 10.06 -14.14
C HIS A 31 -2.02 8.95 -13.36
N ILE A 32 -2.75 7.91 -12.96
CA ILE A 32 -2.15 6.58 -12.91
C ILE A 32 -1.83 6.27 -14.38
N PRO A 33 -0.56 6.09 -14.77
CA PRO A 33 -0.20 6.03 -16.17
C PRO A 33 -1.02 4.95 -16.86
N ALA A 34 -1.60 5.28 -18.01
CA ALA A 34 -2.10 4.30 -18.99
C ALA A 34 -0.95 3.48 -19.62
N SER A 35 0.15 3.29 -18.88
CA SER A 35 1.16 2.32 -19.25
C SER A 35 0.64 0.96 -18.83
N ASN A 36 0.93 -0.06 -19.62
CA ASN A 36 0.75 -1.45 -19.19
C ASN A 36 1.61 -1.79 -17.96
N GLU A 37 2.44 -0.87 -17.44
CA GLU A 37 3.36 -1.08 -16.32
C GLU A 37 2.60 -0.97 -14.99
N ALA A 38 2.94 -1.84 -14.05
CA ALA A 38 2.38 -1.73 -12.71
C ALA A 38 2.99 -0.53 -11.96
N GLY A 39 2.21 0.54 -11.77
CA GLY A 39 2.61 1.78 -11.10
C GLY A 39 2.79 1.69 -9.57
N ALA A 40 3.33 0.59 -9.06
CA ALA A 40 3.44 0.31 -7.63
C ALA A 40 4.49 1.21 -6.93
N GLU A 41 5.64 1.44 -7.58
CA GLU A 41 6.69 2.34 -7.07
C GLU A 41 6.27 3.81 -7.21
N GLU A 42 5.58 4.13 -8.31
CA GLU A 42 5.04 5.46 -8.65
C GLU A 42 3.96 5.89 -7.65
N LEU A 43 3.06 4.98 -7.27
CA LEU A 43 2.06 5.23 -6.23
C LEU A 43 2.71 5.68 -4.93
N TRP A 44 3.71 4.93 -4.44
CA TRP A 44 4.40 5.26 -3.19
C TRP A 44 5.16 6.58 -3.31
N LYS A 45 5.93 6.79 -4.38
CA LYS A 45 6.62 8.07 -4.64
C LYS A 45 5.68 9.25 -4.59
N TRP A 46 4.52 9.14 -5.25
CA TRP A 46 3.51 10.19 -5.26
C TRP A 46 2.99 10.48 -3.85
N VAL A 47 2.56 9.44 -3.12
CA VAL A 47 2.09 9.56 -1.72
C VAL A 47 3.14 10.25 -0.84
N CYS A 48 4.41 9.90 -0.97
CA CYS A 48 5.47 10.52 -0.19
C CYS A 48 5.76 11.97 -0.59
N SER A 49 5.64 12.29 -1.89
CA SER A 49 6.01 13.61 -2.42
C SER A 49 5.00 14.72 -2.08
N ASP A 50 3.71 14.40 -2.09
CA ASP A 50 2.64 15.32 -1.69
C ASP A 50 1.53 14.55 -0.96
N PRO A 51 1.75 14.23 0.33
CA PRO A 51 0.79 13.46 1.12
C PRO A 51 -0.59 14.14 1.25
N ASN A 52 -0.65 15.47 1.20
CA ASN A 52 -1.90 16.22 1.31
C ASN A 52 -2.73 16.11 0.03
N ALA A 53 -2.11 16.33 -1.14
CA ALA A 53 -2.78 16.11 -2.42
C ALA A 53 -3.17 14.65 -2.58
N ALA A 54 -2.34 13.72 -2.10
CA ALA A 54 -2.66 12.31 -2.07
C ALA A 54 -3.87 12.00 -1.20
N ASN A 55 -3.93 12.52 0.03
CA ASN A 55 -5.07 12.32 0.90
C ASN A 55 -6.39 12.79 0.27
N VAL A 56 -6.41 13.99 -0.32
CA VAL A 56 -7.60 14.55 -0.99
C VAL A 56 -8.02 13.69 -2.18
N THR A 57 -7.06 13.30 -3.02
CA THR A 57 -7.33 12.53 -4.23
C THR A 57 -7.81 11.12 -3.90
N LEU A 58 -7.12 10.43 -2.99
CA LEU A 58 -7.51 9.10 -2.54
C LEU A 58 -8.90 9.14 -1.92
N THR A 59 -9.16 10.06 -0.99
CA THR A 59 -10.49 10.20 -0.36
C THR A 59 -11.59 10.38 -1.41
N ARG A 60 -11.39 11.26 -2.41
CA ARG A 60 -12.36 11.46 -3.48
C ARG A 60 -12.63 10.18 -4.27
N VAL A 61 -11.57 9.46 -4.65
CA VAL A 61 -11.70 8.21 -5.41
C VAL A 61 -12.44 7.15 -4.57
N LEU A 62 -12.09 7.00 -3.30
CA LEU A 62 -12.70 6.03 -2.38
C LEU A 62 -14.19 6.27 -2.15
N LEU A 63 -14.62 7.54 -2.13
CA LEU A 63 -16.04 7.90 -2.00
C LEU A 63 -16.86 7.59 -3.26
N HIS A 64 -16.22 7.45 -4.43
CA HIS A 64 -16.90 7.22 -5.71
C HIS A 64 -16.78 5.79 -6.23
N ASP A 65 -15.72 5.07 -5.88
CA ASP A 65 -15.47 3.70 -6.31
C ASP A 65 -15.07 2.82 -5.12
N SER A 66 -15.98 1.94 -4.71
CA SER A 66 -15.76 1.00 -3.62
C SER A 66 -14.62 0.00 -3.88
N ALA A 67 -14.27 -0.25 -5.14
CA ALA A 67 -13.17 -1.17 -5.50
C ALA A 67 -11.79 -0.49 -5.52
N ALA A 68 -11.74 0.84 -5.48
CA ALA A 68 -10.49 1.58 -5.62
C ALA A 68 -9.53 1.32 -4.46
N LEU A 69 -10.01 1.20 -3.22
CA LEU A 69 -9.15 0.91 -2.06
C LEU A 69 -8.40 -0.40 -2.25
N ARG A 70 -9.11 -1.44 -2.69
CA ARG A 70 -8.52 -2.77 -2.91
C ARG A 70 -7.47 -2.72 -4.02
N THR A 71 -7.73 -1.97 -5.09
CA THR A 71 -6.78 -1.81 -6.20
C THR A 71 -5.50 -1.12 -5.75
N LEU A 72 -5.61 -0.02 -5.02
CA LEU A 72 -4.46 0.73 -4.49
C LEU A 72 -3.67 -0.09 -3.46
N ALA A 73 -4.39 -0.75 -2.54
CA ALA A 73 -3.81 -1.67 -1.58
C ALA A 73 -3.05 -2.80 -2.25
N HIS A 74 -3.58 -3.34 -3.34
CA HIS A 74 -2.94 -4.42 -4.10
C HIS A 74 -1.63 -3.96 -4.75
N LEU A 75 -1.63 -2.79 -5.41
CA LEU A 75 -0.40 -2.21 -5.96
C LEU A 75 0.65 -1.97 -4.87
N HIS A 76 0.24 -1.39 -3.73
CA HIS A 76 1.16 -1.11 -2.63
C HIS A 76 1.67 -2.39 -1.94
N ALA A 77 0.82 -3.40 -1.76
CA ALA A 77 1.21 -4.70 -1.23
C ALA A 77 2.26 -5.39 -2.13
N TRP A 78 2.10 -5.33 -3.46
CA TRP A 78 3.12 -5.82 -4.39
C TRP A 78 4.47 -5.14 -4.20
N HIS A 79 4.46 -3.82 -4.03
CA HIS A 79 5.69 -3.08 -3.76
C HIS A 79 6.35 -3.55 -2.46
N ARG A 80 5.57 -3.68 -1.38
CA ARG A 80 6.03 -4.19 -0.09
C ARG A 80 6.62 -5.58 -0.20
N TRP A 81 5.94 -6.53 -0.84
CA TRP A 81 6.44 -7.90 -1.00
C TRP A 81 7.72 -7.96 -1.83
N MET A 82 7.84 -7.17 -2.89
CA MET A 82 9.08 -7.10 -3.69
C MET A 82 10.24 -6.55 -2.88
N VAL A 83 10.02 -5.49 -2.12
CA VAL A 83 11.04 -4.92 -1.23
C VAL A 83 11.47 -5.97 -0.19
N ALA A 84 10.51 -6.58 0.52
CA ALA A 84 10.78 -7.62 1.51
C ALA A 84 11.54 -8.84 0.93
N THR A 85 11.25 -9.21 -0.32
CA THR A 85 11.91 -10.33 -1.02
C THR A 85 13.40 -10.07 -1.28
N ARG A 86 13.78 -8.82 -1.52
CA ARG A 86 15.16 -8.47 -1.94
C ARG A 86 16.06 -8.07 -0.79
N LEU A 87 15.53 -7.87 0.42
CA LEU A 87 16.34 -7.48 1.57
C LEU A 87 17.53 -8.44 1.78
N PRO A 88 18.72 -7.90 2.13
CA PRO A 88 19.01 -6.48 2.42
C PRO A 88 19.32 -5.60 1.19
N GLN A 89 19.16 -6.12 -0.03
CA GLN A 89 19.46 -5.35 -1.25
C GLN A 89 18.33 -4.38 -1.57
N ILE A 90 18.69 -3.13 -1.87
CA ILE A 90 17.75 -2.09 -2.28
C ILE A 90 17.74 -2.01 -3.81
N SER A 91 16.61 -2.35 -4.42
CA SER A 91 16.40 -2.36 -5.88
C SER A 91 15.03 -1.77 -6.23
N SER A 92 14.87 -1.31 -7.47
CA SER A 92 13.56 -0.82 -7.96
C SER A 92 12.53 -1.94 -7.95
N PHE A 93 11.24 -1.58 -7.93
CA PHE A 93 10.16 -2.56 -8.02
C PHE A 93 10.30 -3.41 -9.30
N GLN A 94 10.55 -2.77 -10.44
CA GLN A 94 10.69 -3.42 -11.75
C GLN A 94 11.81 -4.45 -11.78
N SER A 95 13.00 -4.12 -11.24
CA SER A 95 14.14 -5.04 -11.23
C SER A 95 13.96 -6.19 -10.24
N SER A 96 13.38 -5.90 -9.07
CA SER A 96 13.04 -6.90 -8.06
C SER A 96 12.03 -7.90 -8.61
N PHE A 97 10.99 -7.40 -9.28
CA PHE A 97 9.95 -8.19 -9.90
C PHE A 97 10.49 -9.07 -11.03
N ALA A 98 11.29 -8.50 -11.94
CA ALA A 98 11.92 -9.26 -13.01
C ALA A 98 12.86 -10.35 -12.48
N ALA A 99 13.54 -10.12 -11.36
CA ALA A 99 14.37 -11.14 -10.73
C ALA A 99 13.57 -12.31 -10.12
N VAL A 100 12.32 -12.08 -9.70
CA VAL A 100 11.44 -13.11 -9.13
C VAL A 100 10.67 -13.86 -10.21
N PHE A 101 10.13 -13.15 -11.21
CA PHE A 101 9.19 -13.69 -12.19
C PHE A 101 9.77 -13.84 -13.61
N GLY A 102 10.98 -13.33 -13.87
CA GLY A 102 11.61 -13.38 -15.19
C GLY A 102 10.99 -12.47 -16.24
N VAL A 103 10.00 -11.64 -15.87
CA VAL A 103 9.26 -10.75 -16.77
C VAL A 103 9.10 -9.36 -16.15
N HIS A 104 8.76 -8.36 -16.96
CA HIS A 104 8.42 -7.03 -16.46
C HIS A 104 7.01 -7.00 -15.85
N PRO A 105 6.81 -6.22 -14.77
CA PRO A 105 5.50 -6.17 -14.12
C PRO A 105 4.49 -5.41 -14.98
N THR A 106 3.30 -6.00 -15.13
CA THR A 106 2.16 -5.34 -15.78
C THR A 106 0.93 -5.40 -14.90
N ALA A 107 0.00 -4.45 -15.07
CA ALA A 107 -1.25 -4.45 -14.30
C ALA A 107 -2.04 -5.77 -14.48
N ALA A 108 -2.06 -6.30 -15.70
CA ALA A 108 -2.68 -7.59 -16.01
C ALA A 108 -2.01 -8.76 -15.28
N PHE A 109 -0.67 -8.80 -15.25
CA PHE A 109 0.06 -9.83 -14.51
C PHE A 109 -0.27 -9.75 -13.02
N LEU A 110 -0.22 -8.56 -12.42
CA LEU A 110 -0.48 -8.41 -10.99
C LEU A 110 -1.91 -8.87 -10.62
N ALA A 111 -2.89 -8.62 -11.49
CA ALA A 111 -4.27 -9.03 -11.28
C ALA A 111 -4.48 -10.55 -11.31
N THR A 112 -3.66 -11.30 -12.05
CA THR A 112 -3.83 -12.76 -12.23
C THR A 112 -2.72 -13.61 -11.62
N ALA A 113 -1.71 -12.98 -11.02
CA ALA A 113 -0.52 -13.66 -10.52
C ALA A 113 -0.85 -14.82 -9.58
N PHE A 114 -1.68 -14.59 -8.56
CA PHE A 114 -2.15 -15.62 -7.64
C PHE A 114 -3.27 -16.44 -8.28
N GLY A 115 -2.87 -17.45 -9.05
CA GLY A 115 -3.75 -18.28 -9.86
C GLY A 115 -3.08 -18.79 -11.15
N GLN A 116 -2.09 -18.04 -11.65
CA GLN A 116 -1.38 -18.38 -12.89
C GLN A 116 0.15 -18.40 -12.75
N HIS A 117 0.72 -17.57 -11.88
CA HIS A 117 2.17 -17.31 -11.88
C HIS A 117 2.83 -17.40 -10.50
N ALA A 118 2.03 -17.33 -9.44
CA ALA A 118 2.48 -17.45 -8.06
C ALA A 118 1.53 -18.31 -7.23
N SER A 119 2.07 -18.89 -6.17
CA SER A 119 1.29 -19.56 -5.13
C SER A 119 1.39 -18.83 -3.79
N VAL A 120 0.41 -19.03 -2.92
CA VAL A 120 0.44 -18.53 -1.55
C VAL A 120 0.59 -19.73 -0.62
N ARG A 121 1.70 -19.81 0.11
CA ARG A 121 1.94 -20.88 1.11
C ARG A 121 1.58 -20.43 2.52
N ALA A 122 1.78 -19.15 2.81
CA ALA A 122 1.49 -18.66 4.14
C ALA A 122 -0.03 -18.57 4.37
N SER A 123 -0.45 -19.07 5.52
CA SER A 123 -1.85 -19.08 5.96
C SER A 123 -1.99 -18.28 7.23
N SER A 124 -3.12 -17.61 7.35
CA SER A 124 -3.59 -17.05 8.62
C SER A 124 -4.05 -18.18 9.54
N PRO A 125 -4.13 -17.95 10.87
CA PRO A 125 -4.69 -18.92 11.79
C PRO A 125 -6.13 -19.25 11.40
N PRO A 126 -6.57 -20.51 11.51
CA PRO A 126 -7.95 -20.92 11.20
C PRO A 126 -9.01 -20.14 11.99
N THR A 127 -8.64 -19.54 13.12
CA THR A 127 -9.54 -18.77 14.00
C THR A 127 -9.91 -17.39 13.46
N LEU A 128 -9.21 -16.86 12.45
CA LEU A 128 -9.49 -15.55 11.87
C LEU A 128 -10.48 -15.59 10.71
N ASP A 129 -10.63 -16.71 10.01
CA ASP A 129 -11.48 -16.85 8.81
C ASP A 129 -11.26 -15.75 7.75
N VAL A 130 -10.02 -15.26 7.63
CA VAL A 130 -9.60 -14.26 6.63
C VAL A 130 -8.32 -14.73 5.98
N ALA A 131 -8.23 -14.70 4.65
CA ALA A 131 -7.03 -15.12 3.94
C ALA A 131 -5.84 -14.17 4.22
N LEU A 132 -4.62 -14.71 4.23
CA LEU A 132 -3.42 -13.90 4.43
C LEU A 132 -3.29 -12.76 3.41
N LEU A 133 -3.70 -12.99 2.17
CA LEU A 133 -3.67 -11.98 1.13
C LEU A 133 -4.53 -10.76 1.52
N ASP A 134 -5.74 -11.00 2.04
CA ASP A 134 -6.62 -9.91 2.49
C ASP A 134 -6.06 -9.17 3.71
N ILE A 135 -5.35 -9.86 4.61
CA ILE A 135 -4.61 -9.24 5.71
C ILE A 135 -3.52 -8.30 5.17
N GLU A 136 -2.71 -8.76 4.22
CA GLU A 136 -1.63 -7.95 3.65
C GLU A 136 -2.15 -6.76 2.84
N LEU A 137 -3.26 -6.94 2.10
CA LEU A 137 -3.95 -5.84 1.44
C LEU A 137 -4.50 -4.83 2.45
N ALA A 138 -5.13 -5.30 3.52
CA ALA A 138 -5.64 -4.44 4.57
C ALA A 138 -4.53 -3.62 5.24
N LEU A 139 -3.40 -4.25 5.55
CA LEU A 139 -2.21 -3.56 6.07
C LEU A 139 -1.63 -2.55 5.08
N ALA A 140 -1.57 -2.89 3.79
CA ALA A 140 -1.11 -1.98 2.75
C ALA A 140 -2.04 -0.75 2.62
N ALA A 141 -3.36 -0.96 2.67
CA ALA A 141 -4.34 0.13 2.74
C ALA A 141 -4.12 1.01 3.96
N PHE A 142 -3.93 0.40 5.14
CA PHE A 142 -3.68 1.12 6.38
C PHE A 142 -2.44 2.00 6.27
N GLU A 143 -1.33 1.48 5.76
CA GLU A 143 -0.10 2.26 5.60
C GLU A 143 -0.29 3.46 4.66
N LEU A 144 -0.91 3.27 3.49
CA LEU A 144 -1.21 4.37 2.57
C LEU A 144 -2.04 5.47 3.25
N MET A 145 -3.02 5.07 4.07
CA MET A 145 -3.92 6.01 4.73
C MET A 145 -3.22 6.75 5.88
N VAL A 146 -2.42 6.07 6.69
CA VAL A 146 -1.62 6.75 7.72
C VAL A 146 -0.59 7.68 7.07
N ALA A 147 0.09 7.25 6.00
CA ALA A 147 1.10 8.05 5.30
C ALA A 147 0.52 9.36 4.73
N THR A 148 -0.73 9.34 4.30
CA THR A 148 -1.41 10.51 3.74
C THR A 148 -2.11 11.38 4.80
N GLN A 149 -2.79 10.77 5.76
CA GLN A 149 -3.57 11.50 6.78
C GLN A 149 -2.72 12.00 7.95
N SER A 150 -1.60 11.32 8.24
CA SER A 150 -0.70 11.65 9.35
C SER A 150 0.70 12.04 8.86
N ALA A 151 0.81 12.53 7.62
CA ALA A 151 2.05 12.84 6.93
C ALA A 151 3.16 13.55 7.74
N PRO A 152 2.88 14.63 8.53
CA PRO A 152 3.93 15.29 9.32
C PRO A 152 4.49 14.40 10.44
N TYR A 153 3.76 13.36 10.85
CA TYR A 153 4.11 12.45 11.93
C TYR A 153 4.56 11.09 11.44
N PHE A 154 4.14 10.68 10.23
CA PHE A 154 4.40 9.35 9.68
C PHE A 154 5.88 9.02 9.61
N TYR A 155 6.74 9.98 9.23
CA TYR A 155 8.19 9.79 9.17
C TYR A 155 8.93 10.19 10.46
N SER A 156 8.21 10.56 11.52
CA SER A 156 8.81 10.93 12.80
C SER A 156 9.04 9.68 13.64
N GLU A 157 10.26 9.15 13.60
CA GLU A 157 10.64 7.99 14.39
C GLU A 157 10.36 8.15 15.90
N PRO A 158 10.67 9.28 16.56
CA PRO A 158 10.34 9.46 17.97
C PRO A 158 8.84 9.35 18.26
N LEU A 159 7.99 9.88 17.38
CA LEU A 159 6.54 9.78 17.55
C LEU A 159 6.04 8.36 17.31
N LEU A 160 6.57 7.66 16.31
CA LEU A 160 6.24 6.26 16.10
C LEU A 160 6.68 5.39 17.29
N VAL A 161 7.84 5.64 17.90
CA VAL A 161 8.24 4.96 19.15
C VAL A 161 7.25 5.25 20.28
N VAL A 162 6.82 6.50 20.45
CA VAL A 162 5.82 6.87 21.46
C VAL A 162 4.47 6.21 21.21
N VAL A 163 4.02 6.14 19.96
CA VAL A 163 2.71 5.59 19.63
C VAL A 163 2.71 4.06 19.72
N THR A 164 3.78 3.41 19.26
CA THR A 164 3.86 1.94 19.21
C THR A 164 4.46 1.33 20.48
N GLN A 165 5.16 2.13 21.31
CA GLN A 165 5.96 1.68 22.46
C GLN A 165 7.02 0.63 22.07
N GLN A 166 7.45 0.64 20.80
CA GLN A 166 8.34 -0.35 20.20
C GLN A 166 9.41 0.33 19.32
N PRO A 167 10.54 -0.34 19.04
CA PRO A 167 11.49 0.11 18.04
C PRO A 167 10.85 0.24 16.66
N VAL A 168 11.24 1.25 15.91
CA VAL A 168 10.75 1.47 14.55
C VAL A 168 11.67 0.74 13.56
N ILE A 169 11.06 -0.04 12.67
CA ILE A 169 11.75 -0.77 11.61
C ILE A 169 11.17 -0.32 10.27
N TRP A 170 12.08 0.03 9.37
CA TRP A 170 11.77 0.54 8.04
C TRP A 170 12.15 -0.47 6.96
N PHE A 171 11.32 -0.59 5.95
CA PHE A 171 11.69 -1.14 4.66
C PHE A 171 12.38 -0.06 3.81
N PRO A 172 13.66 -0.25 3.45
CA PRO A 172 14.34 0.67 2.56
C PRO A 172 13.76 0.55 1.15
N VAL A 173 13.37 1.68 0.57
CA VAL A 173 12.79 1.75 -0.77
C VAL A 173 13.72 2.50 -1.72
N HIS A 174 13.85 2.01 -2.93
CA HIS A 174 14.73 2.60 -3.94
C HIS A 174 14.27 4.02 -4.33
N LYS A 175 15.14 5.01 -4.17
CA LYS A 175 14.96 6.42 -4.60
C LYS A 175 13.67 7.09 -4.10
N THR A 176 13.16 6.69 -2.93
CA THR A 176 12.01 7.34 -2.27
C THR A 176 12.07 7.09 -0.76
N HIS A 177 11.07 7.60 -0.02
CA HIS A 177 10.97 7.41 1.43
C HIS A 177 10.72 5.93 1.79
N PRO A 178 11.21 5.48 2.97
CA PRO A 178 11.00 4.11 3.41
C PRO A 178 9.52 3.81 3.71
N MET A 179 9.15 2.53 3.60
CA MET A 179 7.87 2.00 4.09
C MET A 179 8.05 1.46 5.51
N LEU A 180 7.00 1.39 6.32
CA LEU A 180 7.01 0.71 7.61
C LEU A 180 7.15 -0.80 7.40
N ALA A 181 8.11 -1.42 8.08
CA ALA A 181 8.17 -2.87 8.12
C ALA A 181 6.94 -3.43 8.84
N SER A 182 6.59 -4.69 8.56
CA SER A 182 5.38 -5.32 9.13
C SER A 182 5.33 -5.24 10.66
N TYR A 183 6.46 -5.39 11.35
CA TYR A 183 6.55 -5.23 12.81
C TYR A 183 6.00 -3.89 13.29
N THR A 184 6.51 -2.78 12.74
CA THR A 184 6.06 -1.44 13.15
C THR A 184 4.65 -1.14 12.68
N LEU A 185 4.25 -1.64 11.50
CA LEU A 185 2.90 -1.46 11.00
C LEU A 185 1.86 -2.17 11.88
N TRP A 186 2.16 -3.37 12.39
CA TRP A 186 1.35 -4.06 13.40
C TRP A 186 1.31 -3.28 14.72
N GLY A 187 2.46 -2.82 15.22
CA GLY A 187 2.52 -2.00 16.43
C GLY A 187 1.67 -0.73 16.32
N LEU A 188 1.68 -0.10 15.14
CA LEU A 188 0.84 1.07 14.87
C LEU A 188 -0.64 0.72 14.78
N LEU A 189 -1.00 -0.37 14.09
CA LEU A 189 -2.39 -0.83 13.95
C LEU A 189 -3.05 -1.06 15.33
N HIS A 190 -2.32 -1.66 16.26
CA HIS A 190 -2.79 -2.00 17.61
C HIS A 190 -2.58 -0.87 18.64
N SER A 191 -2.00 0.25 18.24
CA SER A 191 -1.91 1.43 19.09
C SER A 191 -3.26 2.13 19.22
N THR A 192 -3.41 2.98 20.25
CA THR A 192 -4.60 3.84 20.40
C THR A 192 -4.85 4.71 19.17
N VAL A 193 -3.78 5.21 18.53
CA VAL A 193 -3.88 6.00 17.30
C VAL A 193 -4.38 5.14 16.14
N GLY A 194 -3.85 3.93 15.99
CA GLY A 194 -4.29 2.99 14.94
C GLY A 194 -5.76 2.58 15.08
N HIS A 195 -6.23 2.32 16.30
CA HIS A 195 -7.65 2.07 16.58
C HIS A 195 -8.53 3.25 16.17
N GLN A 196 -8.13 4.48 16.50
CA GLN A 196 -8.90 5.67 16.15
C GLN A 196 -8.96 5.88 14.63
N ILE A 197 -7.82 5.75 13.94
CA ILE A 197 -7.74 5.88 12.48
C ILE A 197 -8.66 4.87 11.78
N VAL A 198 -8.58 3.59 12.15
CA VAL A 198 -9.44 2.54 11.56
C VAL A 198 -10.92 2.81 11.86
N ALA A 199 -11.26 3.21 13.09
CA ALA A 199 -12.64 3.51 13.47
C ALA A 199 -13.22 4.68 12.69
N ASP A 200 -12.45 5.76 12.47
CA ASP A 200 -12.92 6.93 11.72
C ASP A 200 -13.06 6.61 10.24
N MET A 201 -12.08 5.92 9.65
CA MET A 201 -12.14 5.52 8.23
C MET A 201 -13.34 4.61 7.92
N ARG A 202 -13.70 3.72 8.84
CA ARG A 202 -14.85 2.83 8.67
C ARG A 202 -16.20 3.53 8.71
N LYS A 203 -16.30 4.73 9.32
CA LYS A 203 -17.57 5.49 9.35
C LYS A 203 -17.93 6.03 7.98
N ASP A 204 -16.92 6.47 7.23
CA ASP A 204 -17.12 7.26 6.02
C ASP A 204 -16.90 6.46 4.72
N CYS A 205 -16.23 5.31 4.80
CA CYS A 205 -15.92 4.47 3.64
C CYS A 205 -16.16 2.98 3.93
N PRO A 206 -17.29 2.38 3.51
CA PRO A 206 -17.50 0.95 3.66
C PRO A 206 -16.50 0.18 2.76
N SER A 207 -15.66 -0.65 3.38
CA SER A 207 -14.68 -1.48 2.66
C SER A 207 -14.34 -2.72 3.46
N GLU A 208 -14.32 -3.86 2.77
CA GLU A 208 -13.90 -5.15 3.32
C GLU A 208 -12.49 -5.12 3.93
N LEU A 209 -11.58 -4.31 3.37
CA LEU A 209 -10.22 -4.19 3.90
C LEU A 209 -10.22 -3.49 5.27
N LEU A 210 -11.11 -2.51 5.48
CA LEU A 210 -11.23 -1.84 6.77
C LEU A 210 -11.91 -2.73 7.80
N ASP A 211 -12.85 -3.58 7.37
CA ASP A 211 -13.44 -4.61 8.22
C ASP A 211 -12.41 -5.66 8.64
N VAL A 212 -11.50 -6.06 7.73
CA VAL A 212 -10.35 -6.89 8.08
C VAL A 212 -9.48 -6.19 9.12
N LEU A 213 -9.11 -4.92 8.95
CA LEU A 213 -8.32 -4.19 9.96
C LEU A 213 -8.98 -4.19 11.34
N ALA A 214 -10.28 -3.89 11.40
CA ALA A 214 -11.04 -3.90 12.66
C ALA A 214 -11.12 -5.30 13.28
N LEU A 215 -11.26 -6.34 12.47
CA LEU A 215 -11.21 -7.73 12.94
C LEU A 215 -9.84 -8.04 13.55
N LEU A 216 -8.74 -7.69 12.87
CA LEU A 216 -7.38 -7.92 13.35
C LEU A 216 -7.15 -7.21 14.69
N GLN A 217 -7.59 -5.96 14.83
CA GLN A 217 -7.59 -5.20 16.09
C GLN A 217 -8.38 -5.91 17.19
N SER A 218 -9.62 -6.33 16.91
CA SER A 218 -10.49 -6.99 17.90
C SER A 218 -9.96 -8.34 18.40
N ARG A 219 -9.15 -9.01 17.59
CA ARG A 219 -8.54 -10.31 17.89
C ARG A 219 -7.10 -10.19 18.39
N GLU A 220 -6.59 -8.96 18.51
CA GLU A 220 -5.19 -8.65 18.82
C GLU A 220 -4.21 -9.46 17.94
N TYR A 221 -4.62 -9.73 16.71
CA TYR A 221 -3.87 -10.62 15.84
C TYR A 221 -2.69 -9.88 15.21
N ARG A 222 -1.55 -10.56 15.21
CA ARG A 222 -0.32 -10.23 14.48
C ARG A 222 0.43 -11.53 14.21
N TYR A 223 1.09 -11.64 13.06
CA TYR A 223 2.04 -12.73 12.87
C TYR A 223 3.35 -12.46 13.65
N CYS A 224 4.24 -13.45 13.71
CA CYS A 224 5.47 -13.38 14.50
C CYS A 224 6.30 -12.13 14.15
N GLU A 225 6.83 -11.46 15.17
CA GLU A 225 7.51 -10.15 15.05
C GLU A 225 8.75 -10.16 14.16
N THR A 226 9.34 -11.35 13.94
CA THR A 226 10.50 -11.54 13.05
C THR A 226 10.10 -11.89 11.62
N GLN A 227 8.81 -12.07 11.33
CA GLN A 227 8.32 -12.50 10.03
C GLN A 227 7.80 -11.32 9.21
N MET A 228 7.91 -11.47 7.89
CA MET A 228 7.28 -10.63 6.89
C MET A 228 6.88 -11.47 5.70
N VAL A 229 5.93 -10.96 4.91
CA VAL A 229 5.47 -11.62 3.71
C VAL A 229 6.40 -11.28 2.55
N LYS A 230 7.00 -12.31 1.95
CA LYS A 230 7.95 -12.20 0.84
C LYS A 230 7.79 -13.38 -0.12
N PHE A 231 8.42 -13.29 -1.29
CA PHE A 231 8.49 -14.40 -2.23
C PHE A 231 9.72 -15.27 -1.98
N ASP A 232 9.49 -16.57 -1.87
CA ASP A 232 10.53 -17.58 -2.08
C ASP A 232 10.69 -17.79 -3.58
N VAL A 233 11.91 -17.51 -4.09
CA VAL A 233 12.23 -17.65 -5.51
C VAL A 233 12.39 -19.14 -5.85
N GLY A 234 11.70 -19.59 -6.90
CA GLY A 234 11.73 -20.97 -7.36
C GLY A 234 10.98 -21.11 -8.69
N ALA A 235 10.78 -22.35 -9.14
CA ALA A 235 10.08 -22.62 -10.41
C ALA A 235 8.67 -22.01 -10.46
N VAL A 236 7.98 -21.98 -9.32
CA VAL A 236 6.79 -21.17 -9.09
C VAL A 236 7.06 -20.27 -7.87
N PRO A 237 7.25 -18.96 -8.07
CA PRO A 237 7.41 -18.02 -6.96
C PRO A 237 6.27 -18.17 -5.95
N THR A 238 6.63 -18.27 -4.67
CA THR A 238 5.67 -18.60 -3.61
C THR A 238 5.71 -17.52 -2.53
N LEU A 239 4.56 -16.93 -2.25
CA LEU A 239 4.41 -15.95 -1.17
C LEU A 239 4.33 -16.67 0.18
N SER A 240 5.26 -16.34 1.08
CA SER A 240 5.41 -17.01 2.38
C SER A 240 5.77 -16.00 3.49
N LEU A 241 5.56 -16.41 4.74
CA LEU A 241 6.06 -15.71 5.91
C LEU A 241 7.51 -16.16 6.14
N GLY A 242 8.43 -15.21 6.13
CA GLY A 242 9.85 -15.49 6.35
C GLY A 242 10.56 -14.37 7.08
N ALA A 243 11.73 -14.67 7.63
CA ALA A 243 12.57 -13.66 8.26
C ALA A 243 13.21 -12.73 7.20
N PRO A 244 13.41 -11.44 7.53
CA PRO A 244 14.13 -10.48 6.66
C PRO A 244 15.59 -10.86 6.46
N TYR A 245 16.18 -11.52 7.46
CA TYR A 245 17.58 -11.90 7.49
C TYR A 245 17.66 -13.42 7.64
N CYS A 246 18.30 -14.11 6.71
CA CYS A 246 19.00 -15.33 7.09
C CYS A 246 20.13 -14.86 8.01
N MET A 247 19.98 -15.02 9.32
CA MET A 247 21.12 -15.01 10.22
C MET A 247 21.98 -16.24 9.96
#